data_AF-K0ELP9-F1
#
_entry.id   AF-K0ELP9-F1
#
_cell.length_a   1.000
_cell.length_b   1.000
_cell.length_c   1.000
_cell.angle_alpha   90.00
_cell.angle_beta   90.00
_cell.angle_gamma   90.00
#
_symmetry.space_group_name_H-M   'P 1'
#
loop_
_entity.id
_entity.type
_entity.pdbx_description
1 polymer ?
#
loop_
_entity_poly.entity_id
_entity_poly.type
_entity_poly.pdbx_seq_one_letter_code
_entity_poly.pdbx_strand_id
1 'polypeptide(L)'
;MTWDELQRLPEDIADQIELWDGRVVWVRRGPGEHQTFTRRLTNSIERCSRKAMADRPDRCWVVNFETNVFLGTSGKSDFLTPDFLVHRCLESAYQDVRGADALLVGEVLSPSNTQTDMEAKKGRYASARIPWYWEVTLAREASAIATVRAYGLETEHGPLPDGVRPLRSADYILVGEWTHDDPDGVRIGAPFPIDIPWSDLEY
;
A
#
# COMPACT_ATOMS: atom_id res chain seq x y z
N MET A 1 -3.50 -0.46 -23.36
CA MET A 1 -4.35 0.69 -23.04
C MET A 1 -3.47 1.79 -22.49
N THR A 2 -3.59 3.01 -23.02
CA THR A 2 -2.93 4.18 -22.45
C THR A 2 -3.82 4.84 -21.39
N TRP A 3 -3.23 5.67 -20.53
CA TRP A 3 -3.99 6.51 -19.61
C TRP A 3 -5.07 7.35 -20.33
N ASP A 4 -4.75 7.94 -21.48
CA ASP A 4 -5.71 8.75 -22.24
C ASP A 4 -6.86 7.92 -22.84
N GLU A 5 -6.63 6.62 -23.09
CA GLU A 5 -7.68 5.68 -23.49
C GLU A 5 -8.55 5.29 -22.30
N LEU A 6 -7.95 5.05 -21.13
CA LEU A 6 -8.67 4.77 -19.89
C LEU A 6 -9.59 5.94 -19.51
N GLN A 7 -9.11 7.19 -19.61
CA GLN A 7 -9.89 8.40 -19.32
C GLN A 7 -11.07 8.64 -20.28
N ARG A 8 -11.12 7.92 -21.41
CA ARG A 8 -12.25 7.98 -22.36
C ARG A 8 -13.31 6.92 -22.07
N LEU A 9 -13.06 5.99 -21.15
CA LEU A 9 -14.07 5.04 -20.71
C LEU A 9 -15.11 5.73 -19.81
N PRO A 10 -16.32 5.16 -19.71
CA PRO A 10 -17.26 5.52 -18.64
C PRO A 10 -16.59 5.43 -17.27
N GLU A 11 -16.86 6.39 -16.39
CA GLU A 11 -16.24 6.51 -15.06
C GLU A 11 -16.40 5.23 -14.23
N ASP A 12 -17.60 4.63 -14.25
CA ASP A 12 -17.91 3.38 -13.54
C ASP A 12 -17.06 2.19 -14.01
N ILE A 13 -16.57 2.22 -15.25
CA ILE A 13 -15.65 1.23 -15.80
C ILE A 13 -14.20 1.59 -15.49
N ALA A 14 -13.83 2.87 -15.67
CA ALA A 14 -12.47 3.34 -15.42
C ALA A 14 -12.04 3.11 -13.96
N ASP A 15 -12.94 3.32 -13.00
CA ASP A 15 -12.71 3.13 -11.56
C ASP A 15 -12.46 1.67 -11.16
N GLN A 16 -12.73 0.72 -12.05
CA GLN A 16 -12.50 -0.71 -11.82
C GLN A 16 -11.24 -1.22 -12.51
N ILE A 17 -10.39 -0.33 -13.02
CA ILE A 17 -9.22 -0.68 -13.81
C ILE A 17 -7.95 -0.08 -13.21
N GLU A 18 -6.96 -0.94 -12.99
CA GLU A 18 -5.55 -0.56 -12.91
C GLU A 18 -4.88 -0.81 -14.26
N LEU A 19 -3.84 -0.02 -14.56
CA LEU A 19 -2.97 -0.28 -15.72
C LEU A 19 -1.60 -0.75 -15.25
N TRP A 20 -1.22 -1.96 -15.66
CA TRP A 20 0.09 -2.53 -15.35
C TRP A 20 0.95 -2.50 -16.61
N ASP A 21 1.73 -1.42 -16.76
CA ASP A 21 2.48 -1.14 -18.00
C ASP A 21 1.59 -1.23 -19.27
N GLY A 22 0.45 -0.55 -19.20
CA GLY A 22 -0.57 -0.51 -20.25
C GLY A 22 -1.45 -1.75 -20.37
N ARG A 23 -1.19 -2.80 -19.60
CA ARG A 23 -2.10 -3.95 -19.49
C ARG A 23 -3.26 -3.61 -18.56
N VAL A 24 -4.48 -3.83 -19.03
CA VAL A 24 -5.70 -3.67 -18.22
C VAL A 24 -5.79 -4.78 -17.18
N VAL A 25 -5.91 -4.39 -15.91
CA VAL A 25 -6.18 -5.28 -14.79
C VAL A 25 -7.45 -4.81 -14.09
N TRP A 26 -8.40 -5.72 -13.92
CA TRP A 26 -9.68 -5.42 -13.29
C TRP A 26 -9.56 -5.54 -11.77
N VAL A 27 -9.87 -4.44 -11.08
CA VAL A 27 -9.93 -4.39 -9.63
C VAL A 27 -11.35 -4.74 -9.19
N ARG A 28 -11.49 -5.77 -8.36
CA ARG A 28 -12.78 -6.13 -7.78
C ARG A 28 -13.04 -5.26 -6.56
N ARG A 29 -14.27 -4.74 -6.42
CA ARG A 29 -14.68 -4.11 -5.17
C ARG A 29 -14.74 -5.17 -4.07
N GLY A 30 -14.03 -4.90 -2.97
CA GLY A 30 -14.10 -5.72 -1.76
C GLY A 30 -15.47 -5.63 -1.07
N PRO A 31 -15.72 -6.49 -0.07
CA PRO A 31 -16.91 -6.41 0.78
C PRO A 31 -16.93 -5.12 1.60
N GLY A 32 -18.06 -4.79 2.24
CA GLY A 32 -18.18 -3.54 3.03
C GLY A 32 -17.12 -3.42 4.14
N GLU A 33 -16.77 -4.55 4.74
CA GLU A 33 -15.70 -4.68 5.74
C GLU A 33 -14.36 -4.16 5.22
N HIS A 34 -14.03 -4.42 3.95
CA HIS A 34 -12.81 -3.91 3.33
C HIS A 34 -12.75 -2.38 3.45
N GLN A 35 -13.83 -1.70 3.05
CA GLN A 35 -13.93 -0.24 3.14
C GLN A 35 -13.91 0.26 4.59
N THR A 36 -14.56 -0.46 5.51
CA THR A 36 -14.52 -0.14 6.94
C THR A 36 -13.11 -0.17 7.51
N PHE A 37 -12.36 -1.25 7.25
CA PHE A 37 -11.01 -1.41 7.78
C PHE A 37 -10.00 -0.51 7.07
N THR A 38 -10.10 -0.30 5.75
CA THR A 38 -9.31 0.70 5.01
C THR A 38 -9.43 2.07 5.65
N ARG A 39 -10.66 2.54 5.89
CA ARG A 39 -10.90 3.85 6.52
C ARG A 39 -10.29 3.94 7.91
N ARG A 40 -10.44 2.92 8.75
CA ARG A 40 -9.91 2.93 10.12
C ARG A 40 -8.39 2.94 10.16
N LEU A 41 -7.76 2.08 9.37
CA LEU A 41 -6.30 2.06 9.24
C LEU A 41 -5.78 3.41 8.77
N THR A 42 -6.39 3.98 7.73
CA THR A 42 -6.01 5.30 7.21
C THR A 42 -6.10 6.36 8.30
N ASN A 43 -7.20 6.41 9.06
CA ASN A 43 -7.38 7.36 10.15
C ASN A 43 -6.34 7.19 11.26
N SER A 44 -6.03 5.96 11.66
CA SER A 44 -5.04 5.69 12.71
C SER A 44 -3.63 6.02 12.26
N ILE A 45 -3.28 5.72 11.00
CA ILE A 45 -1.99 6.10 10.41
C ILE A 45 -1.90 7.62 10.29
N GLU A 46 -2.97 8.31 9.92
CA GLU A 46 -3.03 9.78 9.89
C GLU A 46 -2.84 10.41 11.27
N ARG A 47 -3.47 9.85 12.30
CA ARG A 47 -3.25 10.27 13.70
C ARG A 47 -1.78 10.16 14.08
N CYS A 48 -1.15 9.02 13.77
CA CYS A 48 0.27 8.80 14.04
C CYS A 48 1.17 9.76 13.23
N SER A 49 0.87 9.98 11.94
CA SER A 49 1.68 10.86 11.09
C SER A 49 1.61 12.31 11.57
N ARG A 50 0.43 12.80 11.95
CA ARG A 50 0.24 14.15 12.52
C ARG A 50 1.02 14.33 13.81
N LYS A 51 0.96 13.34 14.71
CA LYS A 51 1.76 13.35 15.94
C LYS A 51 3.26 13.41 15.64
N ALA A 52 3.74 12.56 14.73
CA ALA A 52 5.14 12.53 14.37
C ALA A 52 5.62 13.80 13.67
N MET A 53 4.78 14.46 12.87
CA MET A 53 5.10 15.76 12.24
C MET A 53 5.14 16.91 13.26
N ALA A 54 4.33 16.86 14.32
CA ALA A 54 4.41 17.85 15.40
C ALA A 54 5.78 17.81 16.10
N ASP A 55 6.36 16.62 16.25
CA ASP A 55 7.69 16.42 16.83
C ASP A 55 8.84 16.67 15.83
N ARG A 56 8.56 16.63 14.52
CA ARG A 56 9.55 16.77 13.42
C ARG A 56 8.99 17.59 12.25
N PRO A 57 8.92 18.93 12.39
CA PRO A 57 8.29 19.80 11.39
C PRO A 57 9.07 19.91 10.08
N ASP A 58 10.31 19.41 10.00
CA ASP A 58 11.08 19.27 8.75
C ASP A 58 10.54 18.16 7.84
N ARG A 59 9.67 17.29 8.36
CA ARG A 59 9.03 16.21 7.62
C ARG A 59 7.57 16.53 7.36
N CYS A 60 7.11 16.17 6.16
CA CYS A 60 5.75 16.39 5.72
C CYS A 60 5.23 15.09 5.09
N TRP A 61 4.27 14.47 5.77
CA TRP A 61 3.62 13.23 5.38
C TRP A 61 2.13 13.46 5.18
N VAL A 62 1.62 12.95 4.07
CA VAL A 62 0.19 12.93 3.75
C VAL A 62 -0.25 11.49 3.74
N VAL A 63 -1.34 11.21 4.45
CA VAL A 63 -1.97 9.89 4.51
C VAL A 63 -3.24 9.97 3.70
N ASN A 64 -3.43 9.04 2.78
CA ASN A 64 -4.57 8.98 1.87
C ASN A 64 -5.03 7.53 1.71
N PHE A 65 -6.17 7.35 1.06
CA PHE A 65 -6.74 6.06 0.70
C PHE A 65 -7.17 6.08 -0.77
N GLU A 66 -7.24 4.90 -1.40
CA GLU A 66 -7.71 4.69 -2.78
C GLU A 66 -7.16 5.71 -3.80
N THR A 67 -5.89 6.12 -3.65
CA THR A 67 -5.25 7.11 -4.53
C THR A 67 -4.28 6.42 -5.48
N ASN A 68 -4.42 6.67 -6.78
CA ASN A 68 -3.52 6.09 -7.78
C ASN A 68 -2.06 6.49 -7.52
N VAL A 69 -1.18 5.49 -7.49
CA VAL A 69 0.27 5.64 -7.43
C VAL A 69 0.85 5.24 -8.77
N PHE A 70 1.37 6.22 -9.51
CA PHE A 70 2.01 5.98 -10.81
C PHE A 70 3.44 5.47 -10.59
N LEU A 71 3.70 4.25 -11.02
CA LEU A 71 4.94 3.53 -10.71
C LEU A 71 6.11 3.96 -11.61
N GLY A 72 5.80 4.40 -12.83
CA GLY A 72 6.79 4.92 -13.77
C GLY A 72 7.31 6.32 -13.40
N THR A 73 8.57 6.60 -13.77
CA THR A 73 9.17 7.94 -13.64
C THR A 73 8.50 8.97 -14.55
N SER A 74 7.89 8.51 -15.64
CA SER A 74 7.08 9.30 -16.55
C SER A 74 5.86 8.51 -17.02
N GLY A 75 4.88 9.21 -17.61
CA GLY A 75 3.61 8.61 -18.01
C GLY A 75 2.70 8.24 -16.84
N LYS A 76 1.53 7.71 -17.19
CA LYS A 76 0.45 7.32 -16.26
C LYS A 76 -0.16 5.95 -16.56
N SER A 77 0.33 5.25 -17.58
CA SER A 77 -0.18 3.93 -17.99
C SER A 77 0.37 2.78 -17.14
N ASP A 78 1.10 3.07 -16.07
CA ASP A 78 1.56 2.10 -15.09
C ASP A 78 1.26 2.62 -13.68
N PHE A 79 0.16 2.14 -13.09
CA PHE A 79 -0.29 2.55 -11.77
C PHE A 79 -0.99 1.42 -11.03
N LEU A 80 -0.96 1.55 -9.71
CA LEU A 80 -1.75 0.75 -8.78
C LEU A 80 -2.54 1.68 -7.88
N THR A 81 -3.66 1.19 -7.35
CA THR A 81 -4.49 1.93 -6.40
C THR A 81 -4.43 1.19 -5.06
N PRO A 82 -3.44 1.50 -4.18
CA PRO A 82 -3.40 0.92 -2.85
C PRO A 82 -4.62 1.36 -2.04
N ASP A 83 -5.05 0.51 -1.12
CA ASP A 83 -6.17 0.82 -0.24
C ASP A 83 -5.84 1.99 0.69
N PHE A 84 -4.61 2.03 1.21
CA PHE A 84 -4.09 3.15 1.98
C PHE A 84 -2.63 3.42 1.64
N LEU A 85 -2.21 4.66 1.79
CA LEU A 85 -0.84 5.06 1.53
C LEU A 85 -0.40 6.22 2.42
N VAL A 86 0.92 6.32 2.58
CA VAL A 86 1.59 7.53 3.04
C VAL A 86 2.52 8.00 1.93
N HIS A 87 2.43 9.27 1.56
CA HIS A 87 3.37 9.91 0.65
C HIS A 87 3.95 11.18 1.28
N ARG A 88 5.06 11.66 0.72
CA ARG A 88 5.60 12.97 1.07
C ARG A 88 4.71 14.07 0.50
N CYS A 89 4.72 15.24 1.13
CA CYS A 89 4.04 16.41 0.55
C CYS A 89 4.60 16.72 -0.84
N LEU A 90 3.68 16.96 -1.77
CA LEU A 90 3.99 17.27 -3.16
C LEU A 90 4.27 18.76 -3.32
N GLU A 91 4.98 19.13 -4.38
CA GLU A 91 5.36 20.52 -4.65
C GLU A 91 4.19 21.39 -5.07
N SER A 92 3.15 20.79 -5.67
CA SER A 92 1.96 21.50 -6.13
C SER A 92 0.66 20.76 -5.80
N ALA A 93 -0.43 21.52 -5.70
CA ALA A 93 -1.76 20.96 -5.49
C ALA A 93 -2.20 20.13 -6.71
N TYR A 94 -2.92 19.03 -6.47
CA TYR A 94 -3.42 18.11 -7.50
C TYR A 94 -2.33 17.41 -8.34
N GLN A 95 -1.07 17.46 -7.90
CA GLN A 95 -0.02 16.66 -8.48
C GLN A 95 -0.30 15.17 -8.25
N ASP A 96 -0.02 14.37 -9.27
CA ASP A 96 -0.11 12.92 -9.17
C ASP A 96 0.94 12.35 -8.21
N VAL A 97 0.54 11.37 -7.40
CA VAL A 97 1.49 10.63 -6.55
C VAL A 97 2.26 9.63 -7.41
N ARG A 98 3.60 9.75 -7.44
CA ARG A 98 4.47 8.76 -8.05
C ARG A 98 5.06 7.81 -7.01
N GLY A 99 5.58 6.67 -7.47
CA GLY A 99 6.29 5.72 -6.60
C GLY A 99 7.41 6.35 -5.77
N ALA A 100 8.11 7.35 -6.33
CA ALA A 100 9.15 8.09 -5.61
C ALA A 100 8.61 8.97 -4.45
N ASP A 101 7.35 9.42 -4.54
CA ASP A 101 6.70 10.23 -3.51
C ASP A 101 6.15 9.36 -2.38
N ALA A 102 5.73 8.14 -2.70
CA ALA A 102 5.19 7.16 -1.76
C ALA A 102 6.27 6.66 -0.78
N LEU A 103 5.91 6.62 0.51
CA LEU A 103 6.71 6.07 1.60
C LEU A 103 6.18 4.71 2.04
N LEU A 104 4.87 4.58 2.10
CA LEU A 104 4.15 3.39 2.51
C LEU A 104 2.95 3.19 1.60
N VAL A 105 2.71 1.96 1.17
CA VAL A 105 1.46 1.54 0.54
C VAL A 105 0.95 0.28 1.22
N GLY A 106 -0.36 0.13 1.31
CA GLY A 106 -0.98 -1.00 2.00
C GLY A 106 -2.23 -1.52 1.32
N GLU A 107 -2.45 -2.82 1.49
CA GLU A 107 -3.55 -3.57 0.88
C GLU A 107 -4.32 -4.33 1.98
N VAL A 108 -5.64 -4.24 1.94
CA VAL A 108 -6.59 -4.92 2.82
C VAL A 108 -7.10 -6.18 2.10
N LEU A 109 -6.58 -7.32 2.53
CA LEU A 109 -6.82 -8.61 1.90
C LEU A 109 -8.10 -9.22 2.44
N SER A 110 -9.12 -9.30 1.58
CA SER A 110 -10.31 -10.09 1.79
C SER A 110 -10.08 -11.56 1.39
N PRO A 111 -10.94 -12.50 1.82
CA PRO A 111 -10.90 -13.88 1.34
C PRO A 111 -11.01 -14.04 -0.18
N SER A 112 -11.44 -12.99 -0.91
CA SER A 112 -11.57 -13.01 -2.37
C SER A 112 -10.29 -12.64 -3.12
N ASN A 113 -9.30 -12.06 -2.45
CA ASN A 113 -8.01 -11.73 -3.05
C ASN A 113 -7.21 -13.00 -3.34
N THR A 114 -6.68 -13.13 -4.56
CA THR A 114 -5.81 -14.27 -4.89
C THR A 114 -4.37 -13.98 -4.47
N GLN A 115 -3.68 -14.99 -3.96
CA GLN A 115 -2.27 -14.85 -3.58
C GLN A 115 -1.41 -14.38 -4.76
N THR A 116 -1.66 -14.93 -5.96
CA THR A 116 -0.94 -14.58 -7.18
C THR A 116 -1.07 -13.11 -7.54
N ASP A 117 -2.28 -12.53 -7.45
CA ASP A 117 -2.49 -11.12 -7.77
C ASP A 117 -1.79 -10.21 -6.75
N MET A 118 -1.81 -10.60 -5.47
CA MET A 118 -1.14 -9.84 -4.40
C MET A 118 0.39 -9.90 -4.53
N GLU A 119 0.96 -11.06 -4.84
CA GLU A 119 2.42 -11.20 -5.08
C GLU A 119 2.89 -10.42 -6.33
N ALA A 120 2.01 -10.30 -7.34
CA ALA A 120 2.25 -9.45 -8.49
C ALA A 120 2.24 -7.97 -8.12
N LYS A 121 1.18 -7.49 -7.42
CA LYS A 121 1.10 -6.10 -6.92
C LYS A 121 2.29 -5.72 -6.04
N LYS A 122 2.57 -6.55 -5.02
CA LYS A 122 3.71 -6.41 -4.11
C LYS A 122 5.03 -6.23 -4.87
N GLY A 123 5.26 -7.04 -5.90
CA GLY A 123 6.44 -6.92 -6.75
C GLY A 123 6.55 -5.61 -7.51
N ARG A 124 5.43 -5.07 -7.98
CA ARG A 124 5.38 -3.80 -8.70
C ARG A 124 5.68 -2.63 -7.76
N TYR A 125 5.13 -2.64 -6.54
CA TYR A 125 5.49 -1.68 -5.51
C TYR A 125 6.97 -1.72 -5.15
N ALA A 126 7.54 -2.92 -5.01
CA ALA A 126 8.98 -3.09 -4.76
C ALA A 126 9.83 -2.54 -5.91
N SER A 127 9.42 -2.84 -7.15
CA SER A 127 10.09 -2.32 -8.36
C SER A 127 10.03 -0.79 -8.46
N ALA A 128 8.97 -0.18 -7.95
CA ALA A 128 8.83 1.27 -7.82
C ALA A 128 9.60 1.87 -6.62
N ARG A 129 10.33 1.05 -5.86
CA ARG A 129 11.15 1.40 -4.70
C ARG A 129 10.39 2.09 -3.56
N ILE A 130 9.13 1.73 -3.36
CA ILE A 130 8.35 2.22 -2.21
C ILE A 130 8.89 1.55 -0.94
N PRO A 131 9.38 2.31 0.07
CA PRO A 131 10.10 1.73 1.20
C PRO A 131 9.32 0.74 2.07
N TRP A 132 8.01 0.94 2.21
CA TRP A 132 7.15 0.14 3.08
C TRP A 132 5.95 -0.41 2.33
N TYR A 133 5.69 -1.70 2.51
CA TYR A 133 4.49 -2.36 2.02
C TYR A 133 3.77 -3.05 3.18
N TRP A 134 2.46 -2.85 3.31
CA TRP A 134 1.65 -3.43 4.38
C TRP A 134 0.56 -4.34 3.81
N GLU A 135 0.35 -5.49 4.45
CA GLU A 135 -0.77 -6.38 4.17
C GLU A 135 -1.64 -6.48 5.42
N VAL A 136 -2.94 -6.24 5.28
CA VAL A 136 -3.92 -6.38 6.35
C VAL A 136 -4.90 -7.46 5.96
N THR A 137 -4.81 -8.64 6.58
CA THR A 137 -5.70 -9.75 6.27
C THR A 137 -6.94 -9.68 7.14
N LEU A 138 -8.13 -9.70 6.51
CA LEU A 138 -9.41 -9.78 7.21
C LEU A 138 -9.71 -11.22 7.65
N ALA A 139 -10.36 -11.35 8.81
CA ALA A 139 -10.83 -12.64 9.30
C ALA A 139 -11.93 -13.21 8.38
N ARG A 140 -11.93 -14.53 8.18
CA ARG A 140 -12.88 -15.21 7.27
C ARG A 140 -14.31 -15.27 7.81
N GLU A 141 -14.45 -15.32 9.13
CA GLU A 141 -15.72 -15.61 9.82
C GLU A 141 -16.14 -14.51 10.80
N ALA A 142 -15.43 -13.37 10.81
CA ALA A 142 -15.73 -12.23 11.65
C ALA A 142 -15.39 -10.95 10.91
N SER A 143 -16.16 -9.88 11.17
CA SER A 143 -15.80 -8.53 10.75
C SER A 143 -14.66 -8.04 11.64
N ALA A 144 -13.44 -8.51 11.40
CA ALA A 144 -12.24 -8.16 12.16
C ALA A 144 -10.99 -8.28 11.28
N ILE A 145 -9.91 -7.58 11.67
CA ILE A 145 -8.57 -7.82 11.11
C ILE A 145 -8.00 -9.07 11.79
N ALA A 146 -7.58 -10.06 11.01
CA ALA A 146 -6.90 -11.25 11.54
C ALA A 146 -5.41 -10.99 11.78
N THR A 147 -4.76 -10.30 10.85
CA THR A 147 -3.30 -10.08 10.89
C THR A 147 -2.95 -8.79 10.18
N VAL A 148 -1.99 -8.05 10.74
CA VAL A 148 -1.28 -6.96 10.06
C VAL A 148 0.16 -7.39 9.83
N ARG A 149 0.67 -7.27 8.60
CA ARG A 149 2.07 -7.54 8.24
C ARG A 149 2.70 -6.29 7.66
N ALA A 150 3.88 -5.93 8.17
CA ALA A 150 4.70 -4.87 7.62
C ALA A 150 5.92 -5.47 6.94
N TYR A 151 6.16 -5.02 5.71
CA TYR A 151 7.33 -5.40 4.93
C TYR A 151 8.21 -4.19 4.64
N GLY A 152 9.52 -4.38 4.78
CA GLY A 152 10.54 -3.40 4.41
C GLY A 152 11.16 -3.74 3.06
N LEU A 153 11.41 -2.72 2.23
CA LEU A 153 12.03 -2.88 0.92
C LEU A 153 13.48 -3.38 1.05
N GLU A 154 13.76 -4.50 0.40
CA GLU A 154 15.10 -5.03 0.18
C GLU A 154 15.53 -4.73 -1.26
N THR A 155 16.64 -4.01 -1.41
CA THR A 155 17.23 -3.71 -2.73
C THR A 155 18.56 -4.40 -2.96
N GLU A 156 19.17 -4.90 -1.88
CA GLU A 156 20.39 -5.69 -1.92
C GLU A 156 20.01 -7.15 -1.69
N HIS A 157 20.28 -8.01 -2.67
CA HIS A 157 20.02 -9.42 -2.52
C HIS A 157 21.19 -10.06 -1.79
N GLY A 158 20.90 -11.01 -0.90
CA GLY A 158 21.92 -11.91 -0.37
C GLY A 158 22.68 -12.65 -1.48
N PRO A 159 23.78 -13.35 -1.14
CA PRO A 159 24.59 -14.07 -2.13
C PRO A 159 23.75 -15.08 -2.90
N LEU A 160 23.75 -14.98 -4.23
CA LEU A 160 23.12 -15.93 -5.14
C LEU A 160 24.17 -16.86 -5.74
N PRO A 161 23.81 -18.13 -6.04
CA PRO A 161 24.71 -19.05 -6.74
C PRO A 161 25.17 -18.50 -8.09
N ASP A 162 26.34 -18.94 -8.55
CA ASP A 162 26.88 -18.54 -9.85
C ASP A 162 25.88 -18.79 -10.99
N GLY A 163 25.69 -17.77 -11.83
CA GLY A 163 24.75 -17.81 -12.96
C GLY A 163 23.29 -17.52 -12.59
N VAL A 164 22.94 -17.42 -11.31
CA VAL A 164 21.59 -17.05 -10.86
C VAL A 164 21.46 -15.53 -10.77
N ARG A 165 20.39 -14.98 -11.35
CA ARG A 165 20.03 -13.56 -11.23
C ARG A 165 18.64 -13.44 -10.65
N PRO A 166 18.38 -12.47 -9.76
CA PRO A 166 17.05 -12.27 -9.22
C PRO A 166 16.13 -11.79 -10.34
N LEU A 167 14.87 -12.27 -10.32
CA LEU A 167 13.87 -11.88 -11.31
C LEU A 167 13.47 -10.41 -11.18
N ARG A 168 13.51 -9.87 -9.95
CA ARG A 168 13.22 -8.48 -9.61
C ARG A 168 14.47 -7.84 -9.02
N SER A 169 14.65 -6.54 -9.21
CA SER A 169 15.79 -5.80 -8.66
C SER A 169 15.58 -5.33 -7.21
N ALA A 170 14.37 -5.49 -6.70
CA ALA A 170 13.99 -5.25 -5.32
C ALA A 170 12.82 -6.16 -4.94
N ASP A 171 12.74 -6.51 -3.67
CA ASP A 171 11.64 -7.25 -3.08
C ASP A 171 11.34 -6.72 -1.67
N TYR A 172 10.41 -7.36 -0.98
CA TYR A 172 9.96 -6.98 0.36
C TYR A 172 10.22 -8.10 1.35
N ILE A 173 10.92 -7.79 2.45
CA ILE A 173 11.10 -8.72 3.57
C ILE A 173 10.08 -8.42 4.66
N LEU A 174 9.50 -9.46 5.26
CA LEU A 174 8.63 -9.33 6.44
C LEU A 174 9.46 -8.83 7.63
N VAL A 175 9.09 -7.69 8.20
CA VAL A 175 9.79 -7.10 9.35
C VAL A 175 8.92 -6.96 10.60
N GLY A 176 7.61 -7.18 10.46
CA GLY A 176 6.67 -7.14 11.58
C GLY A 176 5.39 -7.87 11.20
N GLU A 177 4.84 -8.58 12.18
CA GLU A 177 3.55 -9.27 12.11
C GLU A 177 2.85 -9.03 13.45
N TRP A 178 1.57 -8.64 13.40
CA TRP A 178 0.75 -8.43 14.58
C TRP A 178 -0.56 -9.18 14.44
N THR A 179 -0.96 -9.84 15.52
CA THR A 179 -2.22 -10.56 15.67
C THR A 179 -2.87 -10.15 17.01
N HIS A 180 -4.04 -10.73 17.32
CA HIS A 180 -4.66 -10.49 18.63
C HIS A 180 -3.87 -11.08 19.81
N ASP A 181 -2.81 -11.87 19.56
CA ASP A 181 -1.84 -12.28 20.58
C ASP A 181 -0.91 -11.12 21.00
N ASP A 182 -0.89 -10.03 20.23
CA ASP A 182 -0.21 -8.77 20.53
C ASP A 182 -1.21 -7.78 21.16
N PRO A 183 -1.38 -7.76 22.50
CA PRO A 183 -2.49 -7.03 23.15
C PRO A 183 -2.43 -5.52 22.96
N ASP A 184 -1.24 -5.01 22.67
CA ASP A 184 -0.95 -3.60 22.47
C ASP A 184 -1.31 -3.08 21.07
N GLY A 185 -1.68 -3.96 20.13
CA GLY A 185 -1.94 -3.61 18.74
C GLY A 185 -0.69 -3.50 17.88
N VAL A 186 -0.78 -2.71 16.81
CA VAL A 186 0.28 -2.55 15.81
C VAL A 186 1.26 -1.47 16.27
N ARG A 187 2.53 -1.85 16.47
CA ARG A 187 3.61 -0.94 16.86
C ARG A 187 4.85 -1.09 16.01
N ILE A 188 5.24 -0.04 15.30
CA ILE A 188 6.47 0.00 14.50
C ILE A 188 7.07 1.42 14.49
N GLY A 189 8.40 1.52 14.54
CA GLY A 189 9.11 2.81 14.62
C GLY A 189 9.30 3.55 13.30
N ALA A 190 8.90 2.96 12.17
CA ALA A 190 9.14 3.48 10.82
C ALA A 190 7.92 3.25 9.90
N PRO A 191 7.67 4.10 8.88
CA PRO A 191 8.48 5.27 8.44
C PRO A 191 8.50 6.43 9.44
N PHE A 192 7.55 6.44 10.36
CA PHE A 192 7.51 7.24 11.58
C PHE A 192 6.93 6.35 12.69
N PRO A 193 6.97 6.77 13.97
CA PRO A 193 6.34 6.00 15.04
C PRO A 193 4.84 5.78 14.79
N ILE A 194 4.45 4.54 14.55
CA ILE A 194 3.08 4.10 14.39
C ILE A 194 2.71 3.24 15.61
N ASP A 195 1.63 3.64 16.27
CA ASP A 195 1.03 2.95 17.43
C ASP A 195 -0.49 2.98 17.24
N ILE A 196 -1.04 1.81 16.91
CA ILE A 196 -2.46 1.61 16.59
C ILE A 196 -3.00 0.51 17.50
N PRO A 197 -3.72 0.87 18.58
CA PRO A 197 -4.35 -0.12 19.44
C PRO A 197 -5.47 -0.85 18.68
N TRP A 198 -5.75 -2.10 19.03
CA TRP A 198 -6.84 -2.87 18.40
C TRP A 198 -8.20 -2.18 18.49
N SER A 199 -8.45 -1.42 19.55
CA SER A 199 -9.67 -0.62 19.73
C SER A 199 -9.91 0.42 18.62
N ASP A 200 -8.86 0.89 17.95
CA ASP A 200 -9.00 1.80 16.80
C ASP A 200 -9.50 1.05 15.54
N LEU A 201 -9.35 -0.28 15.52
CA LEU A 201 -9.60 -1.14 14.37
C LEU A 201 -10.88 -1.98 14.50
N GLU A 202 -11.40 -2.23 15.70
CA GLU A 202 -12.63 -3.01 15.98
C GLU A 202 -13.88 -2.56 15.19
N TYR A 203 -14.67 -3.51 14.65
CA TYR A 203 -15.92 -3.31 13.86
C TYR A 203 -17.04 -2.54 14.55
#